data_AF-A0A0L6VTI2-F1
#
_entry.id   AF-A0A0L6VTI2-F1
#
_cell.length_a   1.000
_cell.length_b   1.000
_cell.length_c   1.000
_cell.angle_alpha   90.00
_cell.angle_beta   90.00
_cell.angle_gamma   90.00
#
_symmetry.space_group_name_H-M   'P 1'
#
loop_
_entity.id
_entity.type
_entity.pdbx_description
1 polymer ?
#
loop_
_entity_poly.entity_id
_entity_poly.type
_entity_poly.pdbx_seq_one_letter_code
_entity_poly.pdbx_strand_id
1 'polypeptide(L)'
;MLQSQQQQLFFYFCCGGITKLPERAHFYHNCLSAHTSSQRPLIYYDGPVGCSKTFLLNFFTQNLCFHNVCFIIVAFSSVTSLILCLATTAHSGFKITLKFDFNSAFS
;
A
#
# COMPACT_ATOMS: atom_id res chain seq x y z
N MET A 1 19.76 17.38 -15.06
CA MET A 1 18.28 17.36 -15.21
C MET A 1 17.83 15.90 -15.15
N LEU A 2 17.59 15.36 -13.95
CA LEU A 2 17.11 13.99 -13.78
C LEU A 2 15.69 14.07 -13.18
N GLN A 3 14.68 13.95 -14.04
CA GLN A 3 13.30 13.76 -13.63
C GLN A 3 13.18 12.38 -12.99
N SER A 4 13.23 12.33 -11.66
CA SER A 4 12.93 11.13 -10.89
C SER A 4 11.42 10.92 -10.87
N GLN A 5 10.95 10.00 -11.72
CA GLN A 5 9.55 9.61 -11.84
C GLN A 5 9.13 8.87 -10.57
N GLN A 6 8.42 9.56 -9.67
CA GLN A 6 7.82 8.96 -8.49
C GLN A 6 6.71 7.99 -8.91
N GLN A 7 6.96 6.69 -8.75
CA GLN A 7 5.94 5.65 -8.94
C GLN A 7 5.24 5.43 -7.59
N GLN A 8 4.04 6.00 -7.45
CA GLN A 8 3.21 5.76 -6.26
C GLN A 8 2.39 4.48 -6.47
N LEU A 9 2.73 3.45 -5.71
CA LEU A 9 1.97 2.20 -5.64
C LEU A 9 1.07 2.26 -4.40
N PHE A 10 -0.23 2.39 -4.61
CA PHE A 10 -1.23 2.48 -3.55
C PHE A 10 -1.79 1.09 -3.24
N PHE A 11 -1.70 0.64 -1.99
CA PHE A 11 -2.31 -0.62 -1.55
C PHE A 11 -3.57 -0.33 -0.75
N TYR A 12 -4.73 -0.81 -1.23
CA TYR A 12 -6.01 -0.76 -0.54
C TYR A 12 -6.30 -2.12 0.11
N PHE A 13 -6.92 -2.14 1.30
CA PHE A 13 -7.23 -3.34 2.06
C PHE A 13 -8.75 -3.47 2.22
N CYS A 14 -9.38 -4.46 1.57
CA CYS A 14 -10.71 -4.95 1.94
C CYS A 14 -10.59 -6.40 2.46
N CYS A 15 -11.65 -6.92 3.06
CA CYS A 15 -11.65 -8.15 3.86
C CYS A 15 -12.54 -9.21 3.20
N GLY A 16 -11.97 -10.34 2.76
CA GLY A 16 -12.73 -11.56 2.45
C GLY A 16 -11.95 -12.71 1.78
N GLY A 17 -11.99 -13.92 2.39
CA GLY A 17 -11.75 -15.24 1.75
C GLY A 17 -10.31 -15.77 1.55
N ILE A 18 -9.98 -16.95 2.13
CA ILE A 18 -8.70 -17.73 2.13
C ILE A 18 -7.92 -17.66 0.81
N THR A 19 -6.80 -16.92 0.81
CA THR A 19 -5.88 -16.89 -0.34
C THR A 19 -4.83 -17.98 -0.23
N LYS A 20 -4.79 -18.88 -1.21
CA LYS A 20 -3.86 -20.02 -1.26
C LYS A 20 -2.43 -19.55 -1.56
N LEU A 21 -1.41 -20.32 -1.15
CA LEU A 21 0.01 -20.04 -1.42
C LEU A 21 0.35 -19.64 -2.89
N PRO A 22 -0.21 -20.28 -3.95
CA PRO A 22 0.03 -19.87 -5.33
C PRO A 22 -0.45 -18.46 -5.69
N GLU A 23 -1.51 -17.95 -5.05
CA GLU A 23 -2.05 -16.63 -5.34
C GLU A 23 -1.11 -15.50 -4.87
N ARG A 24 -0.34 -15.76 -3.80
CA ARG A 24 0.67 -14.82 -3.28
C ARG A 24 1.84 -14.65 -4.25
N ALA A 25 2.31 -15.76 -4.82
CA ALA A 25 3.38 -15.75 -5.81
C ALA A 25 2.95 -15.04 -7.09
N HIS A 26 1.71 -15.29 -7.53
CA HIS A 26 1.13 -14.61 -8.69
C HIS A 26 1.01 -13.10 -8.46
N PHE A 27 0.52 -12.67 -7.29
CA PHE A 27 0.47 -11.24 -6.94
C PHE A 27 1.86 -10.61 -6.92
N TYR A 28 2.85 -11.26 -6.29
CA TYR A 28 4.22 -10.77 -6.25
C TYR A 28 4.81 -10.60 -7.66
N HIS A 29 4.60 -11.58 -8.54
CA HIS A 29 5.06 -11.51 -9.92
C HIS A 29 4.39 -10.37 -10.70
N ASN A 30 3.09 -10.14 -10.49
CA ASN A 30 2.37 -9.03 -11.11
C ASN A 30 2.87 -7.66 -10.63
N CYS A 31 3.21 -7.53 -9.35
CA CYS A 31 3.79 -6.30 -8.83
C CYS A 31 5.19 -6.02 -9.39
N LEU A 32 6.00 -7.06 -9.59
CA LEU A 32 7.32 -6.93 -10.21
C LEU A 32 7.23 -6.58 -11.70
N SER A 33 6.34 -7.23 -12.46
CA SER A 33 6.14 -6.93 -13.88
C SER A 33 5.55 -5.54 -14.10
N ALA A 34 4.68 -5.09 -13.18
CA ALA A 34 4.18 -3.72 -13.16
C ALA A 34 5.28 -2.68 -12.94
N HIS A 35 6.28 -2.99 -12.10
CA HIS A 35 7.38 -2.08 -11.85
C HIS A 35 8.32 -1.93 -13.06
N THR A 36 8.53 -3.01 -13.83
CA THR A 36 9.40 -3.00 -15.02
C THR A 36 8.71 -2.51 -16.28
N SER A 37 7.37 -2.55 -16.32
CA SER A 37 6.58 -2.03 -17.44
C SER A 37 6.52 -0.50 -17.44
N SER A 38 6.36 0.11 -18.62
CA SER A 38 6.09 1.55 -18.74
C SER A 38 4.67 1.93 -18.31
N GLN A 39 3.80 0.93 -18.16
CA GLN A 39 2.43 1.10 -17.69
C GLN A 39 2.41 1.28 -16.17
N ARG A 40 1.44 2.04 -15.67
CA ARG A 40 1.22 2.27 -14.23
C ARG A 40 -0.06 1.54 -13.79
N PRO A 41 -0.05 0.20 -13.69
CA PRO A 41 -1.25 -0.54 -13.34
C PRO A 41 -1.62 -0.28 -11.87
N LEU A 42 -2.92 -0.16 -11.61
CA LEU A 42 -3.45 -0.24 -10.26
C LEU A 42 -3.66 -1.72 -9.92
N ILE A 43 -2.97 -2.21 -8.89
CA ILE A 43 -3.06 -3.60 -8.46
C ILE A 43 -3.75 -3.65 -7.10
N TYR A 44 -4.79 -4.47 -7.00
CA TYR A 44 -5.53 -4.71 -5.77
C TYR A 44 -5.32 -6.13 -5.27
N TYR A 45 -5.14 -6.29 -3.95
CA TYR A 45 -4.94 -7.58 -3.31
C TYR A 45 -5.89 -7.79 -2.14
N ASP A 46 -6.89 -8.63 -2.38
CA ASP A 46 -7.88 -9.04 -1.39
C ASP A 46 -7.66 -10.47 -0.92
N GLY A 47 -8.32 -10.85 0.17
CA GLY A 47 -8.28 -12.15 0.81
C GLY A 47 -8.70 -12.00 2.28
N PRO A 48 -8.72 -13.07 3.07
CA PRO A 48 -9.31 -13.01 4.39
C PRO A 48 -8.33 -12.40 5.40
N VAL A 49 -8.88 -12.19 6.60
CA VAL A 49 -8.09 -12.08 7.82
C VAL A 49 -7.17 -13.31 8.00
N GLY A 50 -5.96 -13.09 8.52
CA GLY A 50 -5.03 -14.17 8.84
C GLY A 50 -4.22 -14.75 7.67
N CYS A 51 -4.47 -14.34 6.42
CA CYS A 51 -3.68 -14.80 5.26
C CYS A 51 -2.39 -14.00 5.01
N SER A 52 -1.78 -13.48 6.08
CA SER A 52 -0.47 -12.84 6.06
C SER A 52 -0.29 -11.75 4.99
N LYS A 53 -1.36 -11.00 4.67
CA LYS A 53 -1.32 -9.89 3.69
C LYS A 53 -0.30 -8.83 4.09
N THR A 54 -0.33 -8.46 5.37
CA THR A 54 0.57 -7.47 5.94
C THR A 54 2.02 -7.95 5.90
N PHE A 55 2.25 -9.24 6.14
CA PHE A 55 3.58 -9.84 6.00
C PHE A 55 4.05 -9.81 4.53
N LEU A 56 3.18 -10.18 3.58
CA LEU A 56 3.49 -10.13 2.14
C LEU A 56 3.82 -8.71 1.68
N LEU A 57 3.05 -7.71 2.13
CA LEU A 57 3.31 -6.31 1.85
C LEU A 57 4.64 -5.85 2.45
N ASN A 58 4.94 -6.20 3.71
CA ASN A 58 6.23 -5.87 4.32
C ASN A 58 7.41 -6.53 3.61
N PHE A 59 7.26 -7.78 3.19
CA PHE A 59 8.27 -8.48 2.41
C PHE A 59 8.49 -7.80 1.05
N PHE A 60 7.41 -7.42 0.36
CA PHE A 60 7.49 -6.69 -0.91
C PHE A 60 8.18 -5.34 -0.74
N THR A 61 7.81 -4.58 0.29
CA THR A 61 8.46 -3.31 0.68
C THR A 61 9.96 -3.46 0.89
N GLN A 62 10.38 -4.49 1.63
CA GLN A 62 11.80 -4.75 1.88
C GLN A 62 12.55 -5.08 0.58
N ASN A 63 11.93 -5.83 -0.34
CA ASN A 63 12.51 -6.06 -1.66
C ASN A 63 12.65 -4.77 -2.46
N LEU A 64 11.62 -3.90 -2.46
CA LEU A 64 11.70 -2.60 -3.13
C LEU A 64 12.81 -1.72 -2.53
N CYS A 65 12.96 -1.71 -1.20
CA CYS A 65 14.08 -1.03 -0.54
C CYS A 65 15.44 -1.58 -1.00
N PHE A 66 15.58 -2.90 -1.05
CA PHE A 66 16.81 -3.56 -1.47
C PHE A 66 17.19 -3.18 -2.91
N HIS A 67 16.20 -3.02 -3.78
CA HIS A 67 16.39 -2.57 -5.16
C HIS A 67 16.45 -1.04 -5.33
N ASN A 68 16.49 -0.27 -4.23
CA ASN A 68 16.52 1.20 -4.23
C ASN A 68 15.37 1.86 -5.03
N VAL A 69 14.20 1.23 -5.03
CA VAL A 69 13.01 1.76 -5.67
C VAL A 69 12.38 2.84 -4.77
N CYS A 70 12.03 3.99 -5.35
CA CYS A 70 11.29 5.02 -4.63
C CYS A 70 9.80 4.65 -4.60
N PHE A 71 9.23 4.51 -3.40
CA PHE A 71 7.82 4.19 -3.19
C PHE A 71 7.27 4.97 -1.99
N ILE A 72 5.94 5.01 -1.89
CA ILE A 72 5.22 5.54 -0.72
C ILE A 72 4.24 4.48 -0.27
N ILE A 73 4.28 4.10 1.00
CA ILE A 73 3.33 3.18 1.60
C ILE A 73 2.41 3.96 2.50
N VAL A 74 1.12 3.75 2.27
CA VAL A 74 0.08 4.46 2.98
C VAL A 74 -0.87 3.46 3.61
N ALA A 75 -1.07 3.62 4.92
CA ALA A 75 -2.05 2.87 5.68
C ALA A 75 -3.29 3.73 5.93
N PHE A 76 -4.44 3.08 6.09
CA PHE A 76 -5.69 3.78 6.39
C PHE A 76 -5.71 4.37 7.81
N SER A 77 -5.16 3.65 8.80
CA SER A 77 -5.15 4.05 10.20
C SER A 77 -3.74 4.13 10.79
N SER A 78 -3.57 4.84 11.90
CA SER A 78 -2.29 4.90 12.63
C SER A 78 -1.85 3.52 13.12
N VAL A 79 -2.79 2.72 13.62
CA VAL A 79 -2.49 1.35 14.09
C VAL A 79 -1.98 0.47 12.95
N THR A 80 -2.57 0.57 11.77
CA THR A 80 -2.09 -0.20 10.59
C THR A 80 -0.77 0.33 10.05
N SER A 81 -0.54 1.64 10.14
CA SER A 81 0.76 2.27 9.80
C SER A 81 1.92 1.78 10.67
N LEU A 82 1.65 1.35 11.91
CA LEU A 82 2.67 0.78 12.79
C LEU A 82 3.05 -0.66 12.39
N ILE A 83 2.11 -1.39 11.81
CA ILE A 83 2.31 -2.80 11.42
C ILE A 83 2.99 -2.90 10.05
N LEU A 84 2.70 -1.95 9.14
CA LEU A 84 3.39 -1.88 7.86
C LEU A 84 4.72 -1.13 7.97
N CYS A 85 5.81 -1.75 7.51
CA CYS A 85 7.12 -1.10 7.46
C CYS A 85 7.08 0.12 6.54
N LEU A 86 7.66 1.24 7.01
CA LEU A 86 7.79 2.51 6.27
C LEU A 86 6.45 3.13 5.86
N ALA A 87 5.33 2.66 6.44
CA ALA A 87 4.03 3.23 6.18
C ALA A 87 3.80 4.51 6.96
N THR A 88 3.03 5.41 6.36
CA THR A 88 2.41 6.55 7.04
C THR A 88 0.89 6.47 6.87
N THR A 89 0.13 7.19 7.70
CA THR A 89 -1.32 7.27 7.46
C THR A 89 -1.61 8.06 6.18
N ALA A 90 -2.74 7.80 5.51
CA ALA A 90 -3.14 8.56 4.32
C ALA A 90 -3.19 10.06 4.57
N HIS A 91 -3.68 10.45 5.74
CA HIS A 91 -3.67 11.85 6.16
C HIS A 91 -2.27 12.45 6.26
N SER A 92 -1.30 11.71 6.81
CA SER A 92 0.09 12.18 6.93
C SER A 92 0.82 12.15 5.58
N GLY A 93 0.74 11.03 4.85
CA GLY A 93 1.43 10.81 3.58
C GLY A 93 0.97 11.73 2.46
N PHE A 94 -0.34 12.00 2.35
CA PHE A 94 -0.90 12.90 1.36
C PHE A 94 -1.19 14.31 1.87
N LYS A 95 -0.89 14.58 3.16
CA LYS A 95 -1.20 15.86 3.82
C LYS A 95 -2.68 16.27 3.66
N ILE A 96 -3.59 15.29 3.77
CA ILE A 96 -5.03 15.53 3.69
C ILE A 96 -5.48 16.14 5.01
N THR A 97 -5.81 17.43 4.98
CA THR A 97 -6.34 18.17 6.13
C THR A 97 -7.75 17.71 6.46
N LEU A 98 -7.97 17.32 7.72
CA LEU A 98 -9.30 17.06 8.24
C LEU A 98 -10.03 18.40 8.38
N LYS A 99 -11.04 18.65 7.54
CA LYS A 99 -11.96 19.77 7.75
C LYS A 99 -12.94 19.35 8.83
N PHE A 100 -12.82 19.95 10.01
CA PHE A 100 -13.83 19.83 11.05
C PHE A 100 -14.79 21.00 10.90
N ASP A 101 -15.97 20.74 10.33
CA ASP A 101 -17.05 21.72 10.32
C ASP A 101 -17.67 21.76 11.73
N PHE A 102 -17.28 22.77 12.52
CA PHE A 102 -17.76 22.96 13.90
C PHE A 102 -19.26 23.28 14.00
N ASN A 103 -19.96 23.45 12.88
CA ASN A 103 -21.38 23.79 12.86
C ASN A 103 -22.33 22.59 12.93
N SER A 104 -21.84 21.35 12.83
CA SER A 104 -22.70 20.15 12.87
C SER A 104 -22.71 19.41 14.21
N ALA A 105 -22.02 19.93 15.23
CA ALA A 105 -21.89 19.28 16.54
C ALA A 105 -22.83 19.87 17.63
N PHE A 106 -23.55 20.95 17.32
CA PHE A 106 -24.46 21.65 18.25
C PHE A 106 -25.81 21.96 17.59
N SER A 107 -26.41 20.99 16.89
CA SER A 107 -27.80 21.05 16.43
C SER A 107 -28.63 19.94 17.05
#